data_AF-A0A371DQ26-F1
#
_entry.id   AF-A0A371DQ26-F1
#
_cell.length_a   1.000
_cell.length_b   1.000
_cell.length_c   1.000
_cell.angle_alpha   90.00
_cell.angle_beta   90.00
_cell.angle_gamma   90.00
#
_symmetry.space_group_name_H-M   'P 1'
#
loop_
_entity.id
_entity.type
_entity.pdbx_description
1 polymer ?
#
loop_
_entity_poly.entity_id
_entity_poly.type
_entity_poly.pdbx_seq_one_letter_code
_entity_poly.pdbx_strand_id
1 'polypeptide(L)'
;LALEGELYWVSMGGSIRDVYGRKDKARTEELRAEVRIRKEERKLLDRWDAYDTRWRALLAATTPIAFSDIPWPVDPPPTCVDALTPDAIAEFLFTPLRVRANTVAKRDRIRASLLRWHPDKLSAVAARTIEEDAESVRVGINTVFRVLMA
;
A
#
# COMPACT_ATOMS: atom_id res chain seq x y z
N LEU A 1 15.60 -9.40 22.62
CA LEU A 1 14.79 -9.30 23.86
C LEU A 1 14.96 -7.93 24.53
N ALA A 2 16.17 -7.48 24.88
CA ALA A 2 16.37 -6.14 25.46
C ALA A 2 16.03 -4.98 24.51
N LEU A 3 16.52 -5.03 23.25
CA LEU A 3 16.24 -3.99 22.25
C LEU A 3 14.74 -3.80 21.97
N GLU A 4 13.98 -4.90 21.88
CA GLU A 4 12.54 -4.81 21.60
C GLU A 4 11.76 -4.19 22.77
N GLY A 5 12.16 -4.49 24.00
CA GLY A 5 11.61 -3.83 25.19
C GLY A 5 11.95 -2.33 25.25
N GLU A 6 13.16 -1.94 24.86
CA GLU A 6 13.57 -0.54 24.80
C GLU A 6 12.81 0.24 23.73
N LEU A 7 12.63 -0.35 22.54
CA LEU A 7 11.84 0.24 21.47
C LEU A 7 10.37 0.39 21.87
N TYR A 8 9.81 -0.63 22.53
CA TYR A 8 8.45 -0.55 23.08
C TYR A 8 8.33 0.60 24.09
N TRP A 9 9.24 0.67 25.07
CA TRP A 9 9.26 1.74 26.07
C TRP A 9 9.35 3.14 25.44
N VAL A 10 10.24 3.31 24.46
CA VAL A 10 10.40 4.58 23.75
C VAL A 10 9.18 4.91 22.90
N SER A 11 8.53 3.92 22.28
CA SER A 11 7.28 4.11 21.52
C SER A 11 6.14 4.64 22.39
N MET A 12 6.13 4.29 23.68
CA MET A 12 5.19 4.79 24.69
C MET A 12 5.57 6.18 25.25
N GLY A 13 6.61 6.83 24.71
CA GLY A 13 7.09 8.14 25.16
C GLY A 13 8.20 8.10 26.21
N GLY A 14 8.65 6.89 26.59
CA GLY A 14 9.73 6.67 27.54
C GLY A 14 11.09 7.27 27.11
N SER A 15 12.01 7.35 28.06
CA SER A 15 13.42 7.69 27.82
C SER A 15 14.32 6.60 28.41
N ILE A 16 15.43 6.30 27.74
CA ILE A 16 16.43 5.33 28.22
C ILE A 16 17.33 5.99 29.26
N ARG A 17 17.77 5.19 30.22
CA ARG A 17 18.71 5.60 31.26
C ARG A 17 20.07 4.92 31.05
N ASP A 18 21.15 5.65 31.33
CA ASP A 18 22.51 5.12 31.34
C ASP A 18 22.75 4.24 32.58
N VAL A 19 23.95 3.66 32.69
CA VAL A 19 24.36 2.83 33.83
C VAL A 19 24.36 3.56 35.18
N TYR A 20 24.31 4.90 35.15
CA TYR A 20 24.24 5.76 36.34
C TYR A 20 22.81 6.27 36.62
N GLY A 21 21.81 5.75 35.90
CA GLY A 21 20.40 6.13 36.06
C GLY A 21 20.04 7.50 35.46
N ARG A 22 20.98 8.18 34.79
CA ARG A 22 20.75 9.47 34.12
C ARG A 22 20.12 9.23 32.76
N LYS A 23 19.37 10.21 32.25
CA LYS A 23 18.76 10.10 30.92
C LYS A 23 19.84 10.03 29.83
N ASP A 24 19.86 8.93 29.11
CA ASP A 24 20.67 8.76 27.90
C ASP A 24 19.93 9.38 26.72
N LYS A 25 20.25 10.65 26.44
CA LYS A 25 19.59 11.42 25.37
C LYS A 25 19.90 10.82 24.00
N ALA A 26 21.15 10.43 23.74
CA ALA A 26 21.59 9.91 22.45
C ALA A 26 20.87 8.59 22.12
N ARG A 27 20.91 7.61 23.04
CA ARG A 27 20.22 6.34 22.83
C ARG A 27 18.71 6.49 22.74
N THR A 28 18.12 7.41 23.51
CA THR A 28 16.67 7.70 23.40
C THR A 28 16.33 8.24 22.02
N GLU A 29 17.15 9.14 21.46
CA GLU A 29 16.91 9.73 20.13
C GLU A 29 17.08 8.72 19.01
N GLU A 30 18.11 7.86 19.07
CA GLU A 30 18.32 6.74 18.15
C GLU A 30 17.12 5.79 18.12
N LEU A 31 16.64 5.37 19.30
CA LEU A 31 15.47 4.50 19.39
C LEU A 31 14.20 5.19 18.91
N ARG A 32 14.04 6.50 19.13
CA ARG A 32 12.90 7.25 18.57
C ARG A 32 12.94 7.31 17.05
N ALA A 33 14.13 7.49 16.46
CA ALA A 33 14.32 7.43 15.02
C ALA A 33 13.97 6.04 14.48
N GLU A 34 14.45 4.97 15.12
CA GLU A 34 14.12 3.59 14.74
C GLU A 34 12.63 3.28 14.88
N VAL A 35 11.97 3.69 15.97
CA VAL A 35 10.51 3.56 16.14
C VAL A 35 9.77 4.28 15.01
N ARG A 36 10.22 5.49 14.63
CA ARG A 36 9.61 6.24 13.52
C ARG A 36 9.75 5.49 12.20
N ILE A 37 10.95 4.97 11.89
CA ILE A 37 11.19 4.19 10.66
C ILE A 37 10.30 2.94 10.66
N ARG A 38 10.28 2.16 11.74
CA ARG A 38 9.43 0.95 11.84
C ARG A 38 7.95 1.25 11.68
N LYS A 39 7.49 2.39 12.23
CA LYS A 39 6.09 2.82 12.11
C LYS A 39 5.72 3.18 10.67
N GLU A 40 6.59 3.91 9.97
CA GLU A 40 6.37 4.22 8.55
C GLU A 40 6.42 2.95 7.69
N GLU A 41 7.40 2.07 7.92
CA GLU A 41 7.48 0.78 7.23
C GLU A 41 6.22 -0.08 7.45
N ARG A 42 5.72 -0.15 8.69
CA ARG A 42 4.48 -0.83 9.03
C ARG A 42 3.30 -0.25 8.26
N LYS A 43 3.16 1.09 8.23
CA LYS A 43 2.08 1.76 7.50
C LYS A 43 2.09 1.41 6.00
N LEU A 44 3.27 1.34 5.39
CA LEU A 44 3.40 0.97 3.97
C LEU A 44 3.00 -0.49 3.70
N LEU A 45 3.34 -1.40 4.60
CA LEU A 45 2.94 -2.81 4.53
C LEU A 45 1.44 -2.97 4.75
N ASP A 46 0.88 -2.34 5.79
CA ASP A 46 -0.55 -2.40 6.11
C ASP A 46 -1.40 -1.86 4.96
N ARG A 47 -0.94 -0.80 4.29
CA ARG A 47 -1.59 -0.27 3.08
C ARG A 47 -1.62 -1.31 1.94
N TRP A 48 -0.52 -2.02 1.73
CA TRP A 48 -0.44 -3.07 0.71
C TRP A 48 -1.31 -4.28 1.06
N ASP A 49 -1.34 -4.68 2.33
CA ASP A 49 -2.16 -5.79 2.81
C ASP A 49 -3.66 -5.48 2.71
N ALA A 50 -4.05 -4.24 3.04
CA ALA A 50 -5.42 -3.76 2.84
C ALA A 50 -5.83 -3.79 1.37
N TYR A 51 -4.92 -3.41 0.46
CA TYR A 51 -5.14 -3.49 -0.98
C TYR A 51 -5.35 -4.92 -1.47
N ASP A 52 -4.50 -5.86 -1.05
CA ASP A 52 -4.67 -7.27 -1.43
C ASP A 52 -5.95 -7.87 -0.85
N THR A 53 -6.31 -7.48 0.37
CA THR A 53 -7.58 -7.88 1.00
C THR A 53 -8.79 -7.40 0.22
N ARG A 54 -8.81 -6.13 -0.21
CA ARG A 54 -9.89 -5.59 -1.06
C ARG A 54 -9.96 -6.31 -2.41
N TRP A 55 -8.82 -6.66 -3.01
CA TRP A 55 -8.80 -7.46 -4.23
C TRP A 55 -9.44 -8.83 -4.05
N ARG A 56 -9.10 -9.55 -2.97
CA ARG A 56 -9.71 -10.85 -2.67
C ARG A 56 -11.22 -10.72 -2.46
N ALA A 57 -11.65 -9.69 -1.73
CA ALA A 57 -13.06 -9.41 -1.50
C ALA A 57 -13.81 -9.10 -2.82
N LEU A 58 -13.26 -8.24 -3.68
CA LEU A 58 -13.84 -7.91 -4.99
C LEU A 58 -14.03 -9.15 -5.87
N LEU A 59 -13.01 -10.02 -5.92
CA LEU A 59 -13.07 -11.22 -6.75
C LEU A 59 -14.05 -12.27 -6.20
N ALA A 60 -14.21 -12.34 -4.88
CA ALA A 60 -15.16 -13.25 -4.24
C ALA A 60 -16.61 -12.73 -4.25
N ALA A 61 -16.79 -11.41 -4.34
CA ALA A 61 -18.12 -10.80 -4.37
C ALA A 61 -18.88 -11.18 -5.64
N THR A 62 -20.20 -11.37 -5.50
CA THR A 62 -21.14 -11.62 -6.61
C THR A 62 -22.12 -10.46 -6.80
N THR A 63 -22.02 -9.42 -5.98
CA THR A 63 -22.86 -8.23 -6.05
C THR A 63 -22.39 -7.30 -7.17
N PRO A 64 -23.27 -6.36 -7.62
CA PRO A 64 -22.85 -5.27 -8.47
C PRO A 64 -21.69 -4.48 -7.84
N ILE A 65 -20.81 -3.96 -8.69
CA ILE A 65 -19.57 -3.27 -8.30
C ILE A 65 -19.68 -1.80 -8.70
N ALA A 66 -19.37 -0.89 -7.79
CA ALA A 66 -19.15 0.51 -8.10
C ALA A 66 -17.67 0.80 -8.39
N PHE A 67 -17.37 1.95 -8.97
CA PHE A 67 -16.00 2.40 -9.21
C PHE A 67 -15.16 2.41 -7.92
N SER A 68 -15.75 2.81 -6.79
CA SER A 68 -15.09 2.89 -5.48
C SER A 68 -14.77 1.52 -4.86
N ASP A 69 -15.45 0.45 -5.27
CA ASP A 69 -15.21 -0.91 -4.79
C ASP A 69 -13.95 -1.52 -5.42
N ILE A 70 -13.55 -1.02 -6.60
CA ILE A 70 -12.35 -1.49 -7.27
C ILE A 70 -11.13 -1.01 -6.47
N PRO A 71 -10.22 -1.92 -6.06
CA PRO A 71 -8.99 -1.55 -5.38
C PRO A 71 -8.01 -0.98 -6.40
N TRP A 72 -8.22 0.28 -6.76
CA TRP A 72 -7.30 1.08 -7.56
C TRP A 72 -5.95 1.20 -6.84
N PRO A 73 -4.82 1.18 -7.57
CA PRO A 73 -3.50 1.23 -6.96
C PRO A 73 -3.14 2.70 -6.69
N VAL A 74 -3.95 3.42 -5.93
CA VAL A 74 -3.71 4.80 -5.49
C VAL A 74 -4.24 4.97 -4.06
N ASP A 75 -3.66 5.91 -3.32
CA ASP A 75 -4.02 6.21 -1.93
C ASP A 75 -4.04 7.73 -1.72
N PRO A 76 -5.16 8.32 -1.23
CA PRO A 76 -6.42 7.65 -0.85
C PRO A 76 -7.16 7.03 -2.06
N PRO A 77 -8.16 6.16 -1.82
CA PRO A 77 -8.97 5.58 -2.89
C PRO A 77 -9.58 6.66 -3.78
N PRO A 78 -9.51 6.52 -5.11
CA PRO A 78 -9.93 7.56 -6.02
C PRO A 78 -11.45 7.60 -6.11
N THR A 79 -12.00 8.80 -6.28
CA THR A 79 -13.43 9.02 -6.53
C THR A 79 -13.77 9.18 -8.00
N CYS A 80 -12.75 9.36 -8.87
CA CYS A 80 -12.89 9.46 -10.31
C CYS A 80 -11.62 9.01 -11.03
N VAL A 81 -11.73 8.84 -12.35
CA VAL A 81 -10.63 8.36 -13.21
C VAL A 81 -9.43 9.32 -13.23
N ASP A 82 -9.66 10.63 -13.13
CA ASP A 82 -8.59 11.64 -13.23
C ASP A 82 -7.57 11.54 -12.08
N ALA A 83 -7.98 10.94 -10.95
CA ALA A 83 -7.08 10.67 -9.82
C ALA A 83 -6.10 9.51 -10.10
N LEU A 84 -6.29 8.72 -11.16
CA LEU A 84 -5.42 7.62 -11.58
C LEU A 84 -4.21 8.12 -12.37
N THR A 85 -3.43 9.03 -11.78
CA THR A 85 -2.24 9.58 -12.43
C THR A 85 -1.08 8.59 -12.42
N PRO A 86 -0.17 8.64 -13.41
CA PRO A 86 1.01 7.76 -13.44
C PRO A 86 1.84 7.81 -12.16
N ASP A 87 2.03 9.01 -11.61
CA ASP A 87 2.81 9.23 -10.38
C ASP A 87 2.12 8.63 -9.16
N ALA A 88 0.81 8.82 -9.01
CA ALA A 88 0.05 8.25 -7.90
C ALA A 88 0.09 6.71 -7.92
N ILE A 89 -0.06 6.13 -9.12
CA ILE A 89 0.00 4.68 -9.33
C ILE A 89 1.39 4.13 -9.02
N ALA A 90 2.44 4.77 -9.54
CA ALA A 90 3.82 4.37 -9.29
C ALA A 90 4.19 4.47 -7.81
N GLU A 91 3.82 5.57 -7.15
CA GLU A 91 4.06 5.79 -5.72
C GLU A 91 3.35 4.72 -4.88
N PHE A 92 2.11 4.39 -5.20
CA PHE A 92 1.39 3.33 -4.50
C PHE A 92 2.08 1.96 -4.65
N LEU A 93 2.39 1.56 -5.89
CA LEU A 93 2.91 0.23 -6.20
C LEU A 93 4.34 0.00 -5.72
N PHE A 94 5.17 1.04 -5.70
CA PHE A 94 6.61 0.90 -5.47
C PHE A 94 7.08 1.36 -4.09
N THR A 95 6.35 2.22 -3.38
CA THR A 95 6.79 2.66 -2.04
C THR A 95 6.86 1.54 -1.01
N PRO A 96 5.97 0.53 -0.97
CA PRO A 96 6.15 -0.65 -0.11
C PRO A 96 7.43 -1.44 -0.40
N LEU A 97 8.00 -1.32 -1.61
CA LEU A 97 9.25 -2.00 -1.96
C LEU A 97 10.49 -1.35 -1.31
N ARG A 98 10.35 -0.13 -0.76
CA ARG A 98 11.43 0.61 -0.08
C ARG A 98 11.63 0.18 1.37
N VAL A 99 10.72 -0.63 1.93
CA VAL A 99 10.81 -1.18 3.29
C VAL A 99 12.03 -2.09 3.40
N ARG A 100 12.79 -2.00 4.51
CA ARG A 100 14.04 -2.77 4.71
C ARG A 100 13.85 -4.29 4.60
N ALA A 101 12.68 -4.78 5.01
CA ALA A 101 12.34 -6.21 4.96
C ALA A 101 11.78 -6.69 3.60
N ASN A 102 11.68 -5.81 2.59
CA ASN A 102 11.12 -6.19 1.29
C ASN A 102 12.01 -7.20 0.57
N THR A 103 11.40 -8.29 0.11
CA THR A 103 12.05 -9.33 -0.71
C THR A 103 11.56 -9.34 -2.16
N VAL A 104 10.55 -8.52 -2.49
CA VAL A 104 9.95 -8.48 -3.82
C VAL A 104 10.73 -7.53 -4.73
N ALA A 105 11.22 -8.04 -5.85
CA ALA A 105 11.86 -7.20 -6.87
C ALA A 105 10.83 -6.31 -7.59
N LYS A 106 11.23 -5.08 -7.95
CA LYS A 106 10.39 -4.13 -8.70
C LYS A 106 9.84 -4.75 -9.99
N ARG A 107 10.67 -5.50 -10.72
CA ARG A 107 10.25 -6.21 -11.95
C ARG A 107 9.12 -7.20 -11.70
N ASP A 108 9.19 -7.95 -10.61
CA ASP A 108 8.18 -8.97 -10.31
C ASP A 108 6.88 -8.33 -9.80
N ARG A 109 6.97 -7.20 -9.08
CA ARG A 109 5.82 -6.33 -8.75
C ARG A 109 5.10 -5.85 -10.01
N ILE A 110 5.84 -5.35 -11.00
CA ILE A 110 5.28 -4.89 -12.28
C ILE A 110 4.58 -6.05 -13.01
N ARG A 111 5.25 -7.21 -13.14
CA ARG A 111 4.68 -8.39 -13.81
C ARG A 111 3.37 -8.86 -13.14
N ALA A 112 3.36 -8.94 -11.81
CA ALA A 112 2.15 -9.32 -11.07
C ALA A 112 1.02 -8.29 -11.27
N SER A 113 1.35 -7.00 -11.23
CA SER A 113 0.38 -5.92 -11.49
C SER A 113 -0.16 -5.97 -12.92
N LEU A 114 0.69 -6.21 -13.93
CA LEU A 114 0.26 -6.35 -15.33
C LEU A 114 -0.71 -7.51 -15.53
N LEU A 115 -0.42 -8.67 -14.92
CA LEU A 115 -1.31 -9.84 -14.98
C LEU A 115 -2.66 -9.57 -14.33
N ARG A 116 -2.68 -8.80 -13.23
CA ARG A 116 -3.90 -8.42 -12.50
C ARG A 116 -4.72 -7.38 -13.25
N TRP A 117 -4.06 -6.36 -13.82
CA TRP A 117 -4.70 -5.22 -14.49
C TRP A 117 -4.91 -5.42 -16.00
N HIS A 118 -4.60 -6.60 -16.53
CA HIS A 118 -4.84 -6.87 -17.94
C HIS A 118 -6.34 -6.75 -18.27
N PRO A 119 -6.74 -5.99 -19.31
CA PRO A 119 -8.15 -5.76 -19.64
C PRO A 119 -8.96 -7.05 -19.81
N ASP A 120 -8.37 -8.08 -20.42
CA ASP A 120 -8.99 -9.41 -20.57
C ASP A 120 -9.34 -10.06 -19.22
N LYS A 121 -8.44 -9.97 -18.23
CA LYS A 121 -8.65 -10.57 -16.90
C LYS A 121 -9.70 -9.82 -16.09
N LEU A 122 -9.83 -8.51 -16.31
CA LEU A 122 -10.80 -7.68 -15.63
C LEU A 122 -12.13 -7.55 -16.38
N SER A 123 -12.31 -8.24 -17.50
CA SER A 123 -13.58 -8.27 -18.25
C SER A 123 -14.77 -8.70 -17.37
N ALA A 124 -14.58 -9.73 -16.55
CA ALA A 124 -15.60 -10.21 -15.62
C ALA A 124 -15.92 -9.20 -14.51
N VAL A 125 -14.93 -8.41 -14.06
CA VAL A 125 -15.16 -7.33 -13.09
C VAL A 125 -15.94 -6.21 -13.76
N ALA A 126 -15.52 -5.78 -14.95
CA ALA A 126 -16.18 -4.72 -15.71
C ALA A 126 -17.64 -5.08 -16.07
N ALA A 127 -17.92 -6.35 -16.37
CA ALA A 127 -19.27 -6.83 -16.67
C ALA A 127 -20.22 -6.81 -15.45
N ARG A 128 -19.69 -6.76 -14.22
CA ARG A 128 -20.48 -6.65 -12.98
C ARG A 128 -20.57 -5.22 -12.48
N THR A 129 -19.92 -4.27 -13.14
CA THR A 129 -19.98 -2.87 -12.77
C THR A 129 -21.37 -2.32 -13.03
N ILE A 130 -21.88 -1.50 -12.12
CA ILE A 130 -23.13 -0.75 -12.34
C ILE A 130 -23.01 0.11 -13.60
N GLU A 131 -24.12 0.32 -14.30
CA GLU A 131 -24.13 1.02 -15.60
C GLU A 131 -23.53 2.44 -15.50
N GLU A 132 -23.82 3.15 -14.42
CA GLU A 132 -23.34 4.51 -14.14
C GLU A 132 -21.81 4.62 -14.11
N ASP A 133 -21.14 3.56 -13.63
CA ASP A 133 -19.68 3.53 -13.46
C ASP A 133 -18.96 2.73 -14.56
N ALA A 134 -19.70 2.08 -15.47
CA ALA A 134 -19.13 1.15 -16.45
C ALA A 134 -18.02 1.80 -17.31
N GLU A 135 -18.24 3.01 -17.79
CA GLU A 135 -17.25 3.74 -18.58
C GLU A 135 -16.05 4.18 -17.73
N SER A 136 -16.30 4.73 -16.53
CA SER A 136 -15.24 5.13 -15.60
C SER A 136 -14.33 3.95 -15.23
N VAL A 137 -14.92 2.78 -14.95
CA VAL A 137 -14.16 1.55 -14.67
C VAL A 137 -13.36 1.10 -15.88
N ARG A 138 -13.97 1.08 -17.07
CA ARG A 138 -13.28 0.69 -18.31
C ARG A 138 -12.09 1.60 -18.61
N VAL A 139 -12.27 2.92 -18.51
CA VAL A 139 -11.18 3.88 -18.72
C VAL A 139 -10.12 3.71 -17.63
N GLY A 140 -10.52 3.61 -16.36
CA GLY A 140 -9.60 3.43 -15.24
C GLY A 140 -8.71 2.18 -15.37
N ILE A 141 -9.30 1.03 -15.75
CA ILE A 141 -8.54 -0.21 -16.01
C ILE A 141 -7.47 0.02 -17.08
N ASN A 142 -7.86 0.66 -18.20
CA ASN A 142 -6.93 0.96 -19.29
C ASN A 142 -5.85 1.95 -18.87
N THR A 143 -6.18 2.95 -18.07
CA THR A 143 -5.21 3.91 -17.52
C THR A 143 -4.15 3.20 -16.68
N VAL A 144 -4.56 2.38 -15.71
CA VAL A 144 -3.62 1.62 -14.87
C VAL A 144 -2.76 0.69 -15.71
N PHE A 145 -3.37 -0.04 -16.65
CA PHE A 145 -2.64 -0.96 -17.52
C PHE A 145 -1.58 -0.24 -18.38
N ARG A 146 -1.91 0.93 -18.94
CA ARG A 146 -0.97 1.74 -19.73
C ARG A 146 0.20 2.25 -18.89
N VAL A 147 -0.06 2.70 -17.66
CA VAL A 147 0.99 3.16 -16.73
C VAL A 147 1.95 2.01 -16.38
N LEU A 148 1.47 0.78 -16.26
CA LEU A 148 2.30 -0.39 -15.98
C LEU A 148 3.15 -0.85 -17.18
N MET A 149 2.75 -0.47 -18.40
CA MET A 149 3.44 -0.80 -19.65
C MET A 149 4.47 0.25 -20.09
N ALA A 150 4.34 1.48 -19.58
CA ALA A 150 5.24 2.61 -19.87
C ALA A 150 6.61 2.43 -19.21
#